data_AF-A0A101T1N4-F1
#
_entry.id   AF-A0A101T1N4-F1
#
_cell.length_a   1.000
_cell.length_b   1.000
_cell.length_c   1.000
_cell.angle_alpha   90.00
_cell.angle_beta   90.00
_cell.angle_gamma   90.00
#
_symmetry.space_group_name_H-M   'P 1'
#
loop_
_entity.id
_entity.type
_entity.pdbx_description
1 polymer ?
#
loop_
_entity_poly.entity_id
_entity_poly.type
_entity_poly.pdbx_seq_one_letter_code
_entity_poly.pdbx_strand_id
1 'polypeptide(L)'
;MPRGDGRLNHDLLPGEKGPQDACGVFGVWAPGEEVAKLTYFGLYALQHRGQESAGIAVSNGSQILVFKDMGLVSQVFDETSLGSLQGHIGVGHARYSTTGASVWENAQPTFRATAHGSIALGHNGNLVNTAQLAEMVADLPRDNNSRAGRVAATNDTDLLTALLAAQVDEDGKPLTIEEAAHQVLPKVRGAFSLVFMDEHTLYAGRDPQGIRPLVLGRLERGWVVASESAALDICGASFVREIEPGEFVAIDENGLRTSRFAEAKPKGCVFEYVYLARPDTDIAGRNVYLSRVEMGRRLAKEAPVEADLVIATPESGTPAAIGYAEASGIPFGAGLVKNAYVGRTFIQPSQTIRQLGIRLKLNPLKEVIKGKRLVVVDDSIVRGNTQRALVRMLREAGAAEVHIRISSPPVKWPCFFGIDFATRAELIANGMTIDEIGTSLGADSLAYISIDGMIEATTIAKPNLCRACFDGEYPMELPDPELLGKQLLETELAAGPAATAAADAIRRP
;
A
#
# COMPACT_ATOMS: atom_id res chain seq x y z
N MET A 1 -2.77 -26.53 -13.43
CA MET A 1 -2.37 -25.70 -12.27
C MET A 1 -1.48 -24.57 -12.77
N PRO A 2 -1.82 -23.30 -12.53
CA PRO A 2 -0.93 -22.21 -12.90
C PRO A 2 0.32 -22.31 -12.02
N ARG A 3 1.47 -22.50 -12.66
CA ARG A 3 2.78 -22.50 -11.99
C ARG A 3 3.06 -21.06 -11.55
N GLY A 4 3.28 -20.81 -10.27
CA GLY A 4 3.81 -19.52 -9.81
C GLY A 4 5.05 -19.15 -10.62
N ASP A 5 5.20 -17.86 -10.95
CA ASP A 5 6.24 -17.28 -11.81
C ASP A 5 7.66 -17.78 -11.45
N GLY A 6 7.85 -18.18 -10.20
CA GLY A 6 9.06 -18.78 -9.70
C GLY A 6 10.15 -17.76 -9.53
N ARG A 7 9.83 -16.48 -9.31
CA ARG A 7 10.82 -15.51 -8.88
C ARG A 7 10.90 -15.57 -7.35
N LEU A 8 12.10 -15.65 -6.75
CA LEU A 8 12.21 -15.35 -5.31
C LEU A 8 11.74 -13.92 -5.13
N ASN A 9 10.93 -13.64 -4.13
CA ASN A 9 10.47 -12.28 -3.79
C ASN A 9 10.65 -12.07 -2.29
N HIS A 10 10.04 -11.05 -1.68
CA HIS A 10 10.12 -10.86 -0.22
C HIS A 10 9.11 -11.72 0.58
N ASP A 11 8.09 -12.33 -0.04
CA ASP A 11 7.00 -13.08 0.63
C ASP A 11 7.46 -14.40 1.30
N LEU A 12 7.37 -14.56 2.61
CA LEU A 12 8.00 -15.69 3.33
C LEU A 12 7.71 -17.11 2.77
N LEU A 13 6.54 -17.35 2.16
CA LEU A 13 6.20 -18.61 1.48
C LEU A 13 5.62 -18.36 0.07
N PRO A 14 5.85 -19.24 -0.92
CA PRO A 14 5.24 -19.12 -2.25
C PRO A 14 3.71 -19.19 -2.19
N GLY A 15 3.02 -18.19 -2.75
CA GLY A 15 1.54 -18.11 -2.76
C GLY A 15 0.92 -17.54 -1.48
N GLU A 16 1.73 -17.32 -0.44
CA GLU A 16 1.36 -16.53 0.73
C GLU A 16 1.81 -15.09 0.50
N LYS A 17 0.87 -14.15 0.56
CA LYS A 17 1.19 -12.73 0.52
C LYS A 17 0.87 -12.14 1.88
N GLY A 18 1.81 -11.38 2.44
CA GLY A 18 1.48 -10.50 3.56
C GLY A 18 0.45 -9.44 3.13
N PRO A 19 -0.10 -8.67 4.08
CA PRO A 19 -0.89 -7.48 3.73
C PRO A 19 -0.02 -6.55 2.88
N GLN A 20 -0.40 -6.26 1.64
CA GLN A 20 0.41 -5.39 0.77
C GLN A 20 -0.34 -4.11 0.51
N ASP A 21 0.38 -2.98 0.57
CA ASP A 21 -0.19 -1.69 0.23
C ASP A 21 -0.42 -1.62 -1.28
N ALA A 22 -1.31 -0.74 -1.72
CA ALA A 22 -1.61 -0.58 -3.13
C ALA A 22 -0.37 -0.06 -3.86
N CYS A 23 0.11 1.11 -3.48
CA CYS A 23 1.13 1.81 -4.26
C CYS A 23 1.89 2.85 -3.42
N GLY A 24 3.04 3.30 -3.93
CA GLY A 24 3.66 4.56 -3.52
C GLY A 24 3.55 5.60 -4.63
N VAL A 25 3.14 6.83 -4.31
CA VAL A 25 3.14 7.97 -5.25
C VAL A 25 4.16 9.01 -4.84
N PHE A 26 4.78 9.64 -5.83
CA PHE A 26 5.73 10.74 -5.67
C PHE A 26 5.50 11.79 -6.76
N GLY A 27 5.60 13.07 -6.40
CA GLY A 27 5.51 14.20 -7.32
C GLY A 27 6.53 15.25 -6.96
N VAL A 28 7.13 15.88 -7.95
CA VAL A 28 8.08 16.98 -7.76
C VAL A 28 7.87 18.05 -8.81
N TRP A 29 7.83 19.30 -8.36
CA TRP A 29 7.92 20.48 -9.21
C TRP A 29 9.18 21.24 -8.78
N ALA A 30 10.22 21.23 -9.62
CA ALA A 30 11.52 21.80 -9.29
C ALA A 30 12.26 22.27 -10.55
N PRO A 31 11.95 23.47 -11.08
CA PRO A 31 12.68 24.05 -12.19
C PRO A 31 14.18 24.18 -11.91
N GLY A 32 14.99 23.66 -12.83
CA GLY A 32 16.45 23.70 -12.74
C GLY A 32 17.10 22.52 -12.02
N GLU A 33 16.31 21.57 -11.50
CA GLU A 33 16.81 20.36 -10.83
C GLU A 33 16.63 19.10 -11.72
N GLU A 34 17.36 18.02 -11.42
CA GLU A 34 17.23 16.72 -12.12
C GLU A 34 15.98 15.96 -11.63
N VAL A 35 14.78 16.41 -12.04
CA VAL A 35 13.49 15.89 -11.52
C VAL A 35 13.28 14.38 -11.73
N ALA A 36 13.82 13.80 -12.79
CA ALA A 36 13.76 12.35 -13.01
C ALA A 36 14.53 11.58 -11.93
N LYS A 37 15.72 12.06 -11.53
CA LYS A 37 16.53 11.45 -10.47
C LYS A 37 15.90 11.66 -9.09
N LEU A 38 15.36 12.85 -8.82
CA LEU A 38 14.59 13.11 -7.61
C LEU A 38 13.38 12.16 -7.51
N THR A 39 12.65 11.97 -8.61
CA THR A 39 11.53 11.03 -8.67
C THR A 39 11.99 9.59 -8.44
N TYR A 40 13.09 9.17 -9.07
CA TYR A 40 13.68 7.85 -8.86
C TYR A 40 14.02 7.59 -7.38
N PHE A 41 14.73 8.51 -6.73
CA PHE A 41 15.12 8.34 -5.32
C PHE A 41 13.92 8.42 -4.37
N GLY A 42 12.94 9.27 -4.67
CA GLY A 42 11.66 9.32 -3.96
C GLY A 42 10.90 7.99 -4.05
N LEU A 43 10.81 7.39 -5.23
CA LEU A 43 10.19 6.07 -5.40
C LEU A 43 11.02 4.94 -4.78
N TYR A 44 12.34 5.03 -4.82
CA TYR A 44 13.23 4.07 -4.16
C TYR A 44 12.97 4.05 -2.64
N ALA A 45 12.72 5.23 -2.04
CA ALA A 45 12.30 5.36 -0.64
C ALA A 45 10.95 4.68 -0.34
N LEU A 46 10.06 4.62 -1.34
CA LEU A 46 8.70 4.09 -1.25
C LEU A 46 8.57 2.67 -1.82
N GLN A 47 9.68 2.00 -2.17
CA GLN A 47 9.70 0.70 -2.82
C GLN A 47 8.96 -0.39 -2.01
N HIS A 48 8.89 -0.25 -0.70
CA HIS A 48 8.14 -1.17 0.17
C HIS A 48 6.62 -1.14 -0.07
N ARG A 49 6.08 -0.03 -0.61
CA ARG A 49 4.65 0.09 -0.95
C ARG A 49 4.26 -0.60 -2.26
N GLY A 50 5.22 -0.94 -3.11
CA GLY A 50 4.93 -1.56 -4.40
C GLY A 50 6.17 -2.09 -5.08
N GLN A 51 6.15 -3.37 -5.46
CA GLN A 51 7.30 -4.09 -6.03
C GLN A 51 6.99 -4.75 -7.37
N GLU A 52 5.78 -4.56 -7.90
CA GLU A 52 5.33 -5.19 -9.14
C GLU A 52 5.76 -4.44 -10.39
N SER A 53 5.60 -3.13 -10.39
CA SER A 53 6.03 -2.23 -11.47
C SER A 53 6.42 -0.86 -10.92
N ALA A 54 7.17 -0.12 -11.73
CA ALA A 54 7.53 1.26 -11.44
C ALA A 54 7.40 2.11 -12.71
N GLY A 55 7.10 3.40 -12.54
CA GLY A 55 6.97 4.33 -13.65
C GLY A 55 7.28 5.77 -13.23
N ILE A 56 7.81 6.54 -14.18
CA ILE A 56 8.13 7.96 -14.04
C ILE A 56 7.60 8.67 -15.30
N ALA A 57 6.84 9.74 -15.06
CA ALA A 57 6.46 10.72 -16.07
C ALA A 57 7.19 12.03 -15.80
N VAL A 58 7.76 12.67 -16.83
CA VAL A 58 8.45 13.96 -16.71
C VAL A 58 7.90 14.95 -17.74
N SER A 59 7.60 16.16 -17.30
CA SER A 59 7.25 17.28 -18.17
C SER A 59 8.38 18.29 -18.29
N ASN A 60 8.65 18.72 -19.52
CA ASN A 60 9.54 19.83 -19.82
C ASN A 60 8.81 21.17 -20.06
N GLY A 61 7.49 21.23 -19.87
CA GLY A 61 6.65 22.41 -20.14
C GLY A 61 6.04 22.44 -21.54
N SER A 62 6.38 21.49 -22.41
CA SER A 62 5.76 21.38 -23.75
C SER A 62 5.22 19.99 -24.05
N GLN A 63 5.75 18.97 -23.40
CA GLN A 63 5.35 17.58 -23.56
C GLN A 63 5.63 16.80 -22.28
N ILE A 64 4.89 15.70 -22.11
CA ILE A 64 5.10 14.72 -21.06
C ILE A 64 5.69 13.44 -21.66
N LEU A 65 6.80 12.98 -21.11
CA LEU A 65 7.38 11.67 -21.42
C LEU A 65 7.11 10.71 -20.27
N VAL A 66 6.56 9.53 -20.57
CA VAL A 66 6.29 8.48 -19.58
C VAL A 66 7.13 7.26 -19.88
N PHE A 67 7.89 6.80 -18.89
CA PHE A 67 8.58 5.52 -18.92
C PHE A 67 8.13 4.66 -17.75
N LYS A 68 7.69 3.43 -18.03
CA LYS A 68 7.22 2.47 -17.02
C LYS A 68 7.48 1.05 -17.46
N ASP A 69 7.80 0.18 -16.50
CA ASP A 69 8.00 -1.24 -16.75
C ASP A 69 7.71 -2.08 -15.49
N MET A 70 7.64 -3.41 -15.67
CA MET A 70 7.45 -4.38 -14.60
C MET A 70 8.77 -4.62 -13.86
N GLY A 71 8.75 -4.55 -12.54
CA GLY A 71 9.92 -4.76 -11.70
C GLY A 71 10.04 -3.75 -10.55
N LEU A 72 11.15 -3.87 -9.84
CA LEU A 72 11.56 -2.89 -8.83
C LEU A 72 12.02 -1.59 -9.51
N VAL A 73 11.96 -0.46 -8.80
CA VAL A 73 12.41 0.86 -9.27
C VAL A 73 13.84 0.77 -9.83
N SER A 74 14.76 0.14 -9.10
CA SER A 74 16.16 -0.04 -9.53
C SER A 74 16.37 -1.04 -10.67
N GLN A 75 15.34 -1.79 -11.05
CA GLN A 75 15.37 -2.71 -12.20
C GLN A 75 14.79 -2.04 -13.45
N VAL A 76 13.81 -1.16 -13.26
CA VAL A 76 13.14 -0.44 -14.34
C VAL A 76 13.99 0.72 -14.84
N PHE A 77 14.66 1.45 -13.94
CA PHE A 77 15.41 2.65 -14.28
C PHE A 77 16.91 2.46 -14.14
N ASP A 78 17.63 2.97 -15.14
CA ASP A 78 19.08 3.07 -15.21
C ASP A 78 19.50 4.51 -15.57
N GLU A 79 20.81 4.80 -15.60
CA GLU A 79 21.29 6.15 -15.89
C GLU A 79 20.86 6.62 -17.30
N THR A 80 20.73 5.70 -18.26
CA THR A 80 20.34 6.00 -19.64
C THR A 80 18.89 6.46 -19.72
N SER A 81 17.97 5.68 -19.15
CA SER A 81 16.54 5.99 -19.11
C SER A 81 16.27 7.26 -18.32
N LEU A 82 16.90 7.45 -17.15
CA LEU A 82 16.76 8.69 -16.38
C LEU A 82 17.32 9.91 -17.12
N GLY A 83 18.45 9.78 -17.80
CA GLY A 83 19.04 10.86 -18.59
C GLY A 83 18.17 11.33 -19.76
N SER A 84 17.29 10.46 -20.26
CA SER A 84 16.31 10.80 -21.31
C SER A 84 15.08 11.57 -20.80
N LEU A 85 14.80 11.51 -19.49
CA LEU A 85 13.63 12.11 -18.87
C LEU A 85 13.98 13.52 -18.35
N GLN A 86 14.04 14.48 -19.26
CA GLN A 86 14.43 15.86 -18.93
C GLN A 86 13.21 16.76 -18.76
N GLY A 87 13.18 17.55 -17.69
CA GLY A 87 12.08 18.45 -17.40
C GLY A 87 12.17 19.12 -16.04
N HIS A 88 11.08 19.74 -15.61
CA HIS A 88 10.97 20.45 -14.33
C HIS A 88 9.79 19.97 -13.46
N ILE A 89 8.99 19.03 -13.97
CA ILE A 89 7.93 18.34 -13.23
C ILE A 89 8.12 16.84 -13.39
N GLY A 90 8.02 16.10 -12.29
CA GLY A 90 8.07 14.64 -12.28
C GLY A 90 6.91 14.05 -11.48
N VAL A 91 6.29 12.99 -12.01
CA VAL A 91 5.32 12.15 -11.30
C VAL A 91 5.81 10.72 -11.36
N GLY A 92 5.92 10.08 -10.20
CA GLY A 92 6.42 8.73 -10.03
C GLY A 92 5.39 7.83 -9.36
N HIS A 93 5.47 6.54 -9.68
CA HIS A 93 4.65 5.53 -9.04
C HIS A 93 5.38 4.19 -8.87
N ALA A 94 5.21 3.55 -7.71
CA ALA A 94 5.60 2.17 -7.44
C ALA A 94 4.36 1.33 -7.13
N ARG A 95 4.08 0.29 -7.90
CA ARG A 95 2.80 -0.44 -7.86
C ARG A 95 2.89 -1.76 -7.12
N TYR A 96 1.84 -2.06 -6.39
CA TYR A 96 1.37 -3.40 -6.07
C TYR A 96 -0.06 -3.59 -6.61
N SER A 97 -0.45 -4.80 -7.02
CA SER A 97 -1.78 -5.03 -7.58
C SER A 97 -2.83 -5.15 -6.47
N THR A 98 -3.68 -4.15 -6.30
CA THR A 98 -4.93 -4.22 -5.50
C THR A 98 -6.16 -4.40 -6.39
N THR A 99 -6.22 -3.66 -7.50
CA THR A 99 -7.16 -3.82 -8.61
C THR A 99 -6.41 -4.00 -9.93
N GLY A 100 -6.97 -4.84 -10.80
CA GLY A 100 -6.39 -5.24 -12.07
C GLY A 100 -5.21 -6.21 -11.93
N ALA A 101 -4.97 -6.97 -12.98
CA ALA A 101 -3.87 -7.92 -13.07
C ALA A 101 -2.49 -7.23 -12.95
N SER A 102 -1.48 -8.00 -12.54
CA SER A 102 -0.08 -7.57 -12.54
C SER A 102 0.50 -7.64 -13.94
N VAL A 103 0.09 -6.69 -14.78
CA VAL A 103 0.47 -6.58 -16.19
C VAL A 103 0.95 -5.17 -16.49
N TRP A 104 1.73 -5.02 -17.56
CA TRP A 104 2.38 -3.76 -17.92
C TRP A 104 1.36 -2.63 -18.17
N GLU A 105 0.20 -2.96 -18.74
CA GLU A 105 -0.89 -2.02 -19.05
C GLU A 105 -1.42 -1.32 -17.79
N ASN A 106 -1.38 -2.02 -16.65
CA ASN A 106 -1.82 -1.51 -15.35
C ASN A 106 -0.70 -0.78 -14.58
N ALA A 107 0.53 -0.71 -15.11
CA ALA A 107 1.59 0.10 -14.51
C ALA A 107 1.25 1.59 -14.63
N GLN A 108 1.64 2.37 -13.63
CA GLN A 108 1.39 3.81 -13.54
C GLN A 108 2.73 4.57 -13.57
N PRO A 109 2.77 5.87 -13.91
CA PRO A 109 1.63 6.75 -14.21
C PRO A 109 0.81 6.33 -15.43
N THR A 110 -0.51 6.52 -15.36
CA THR A 110 -1.38 6.51 -16.54
C THR A 110 -1.14 7.78 -17.36
N PHE A 111 -1.47 7.76 -18.65
CA PHE A 111 -1.25 8.88 -19.55
C PHE A 111 -2.40 9.03 -20.55
N ARG A 112 -2.94 10.23 -20.70
CA ARG A 112 -3.98 10.55 -21.70
C ARG A 112 -3.77 11.95 -22.29
N ALA A 113 -4.14 12.11 -23.55
CA ALA A 113 -4.25 13.43 -24.17
C ALA A 113 -5.51 14.14 -23.67
N THR A 114 -5.45 15.46 -23.60
CA THR A 114 -6.58 16.35 -23.27
C THR A 114 -6.77 17.38 -24.37
N ALA A 115 -7.83 18.17 -24.29
CA ALA A 115 -8.03 19.28 -25.23
C ALA A 115 -6.97 20.39 -25.10
N HIS A 116 -6.27 20.45 -23.96
CA HIS A 116 -5.32 21.52 -23.63
C HIS A 116 -3.87 21.03 -23.56
N GLY A 117 -3.60 19.75 -23.82
CA GLY A 117 -2.29 19.14 -23.66
C GLY A 117 -2.41 17.67 -23.28
N SER A 118 -1.85 17.29 -22.14
CA SER A 118 -1.84 15.91 -21.65
C SER A 118 -1.99 15.83 -20.14
N ILE A 119 -2.28 14.63 -19.63
CA ILE A 119 -2.28 14.33 -18.20
C ILE A 119 -1.51 13.05 -17.93
N ALA A 120 -0.68 13.06 -16.89
CA ALA A 120 -0.10 11.86 -16.29
C ALA A 120 -0.50 11.74 -14.82
N LEU A 121 -0.92 10.56 -14.37
CA LEU A 121 -1.50 10.37 -13.03
C LEU A 121 -0.99 9.10 -12.33
N GLY A 122 -0.57 9.26 -11.08
CA GLY A 122 -0.28 8.18 -10.13
C GLY A 122 -1.28 8.17 -8.98
N HIS A 123 -1.69 6.99 -8.55
CA HIS A 123 -2.73 6.77 -7.56
C HIS A 123 -2.30 5.70 -6.55
N ASN A 124 -2.27 6.08 -5.27
CA ASN A 124 -2.24 5.13 -4.15
C ASN A 124 -3.63 5.00 -3.54
N GLY A 125 -4.23 3.82 -3.67
CA GLY A 125 -5.50 3.51 -3.05
C GLY A 125 -6.29 2.45 -3.82
N ASN A 126 -7.60 2.51 -3.65
CA ASN A 126 -8.53 1.70 -4.42
C ASN A 126 -9.90 2.39 -4.45
N LEU A 127 -10.45 2.54 -5.65
CA LEU A 127 -11.78 3.09 -5.83
C LEU A 127 -12.84 1.99 -5.68
N VAL A 128 -13.92 2.28 -4.97
CA VAL A 128 -15.01 1.31 -4.74
C VAL A 128 -16.16 1.50 -5.72
N ASN A 129 -16.38 2.70 -6.26
CA ASN A 129 -17.45 2.97 -7.22
C ASN A 129 -17.00 2.85 -8.69
N THR A 130 -16.07 1.93 -8.97
CA THR A 130 -15.43 1.78 -10.29
C THR A 130 -16.43 1.52 -11.43
N ALA A 131 -17.51 0.78 -11.17
CA ALA A 131 -18.60 0.59 -12.15
C ALA A 131 -19.28 1.92 -12.52
N GLN A 132 -19.60 2.75 -11.53
CA GLN A 132 -20.17 4.09 -11.75
C GLN A 132 -19.20 5.00 -12.52
N LEU A 133 -17.90 4.93 -12.19
CA LEU A 133 -16.88 5.69 -12.92
C LEU A 133 -16.76 5.23 -14.37
N ALA A 134 -16.91 3.93 -14.65
CA ALA A 134 -16.92 3.39 -16.01
C ALA A 134 -18.13 3.89 -16.82
N GLU A 135 -19.32 3.97 -16.21
CA GLU A 135 -20.49 4.60 -16.81
C GLU A 135 -20.23 6.08 -17.13
N MET A 136 -19.68 6.83 -16.17
CA MET A 136 -19.30 8.23 -16.39
C MET A 136 -18.30 8.40 -17.54
N VAL A 137 -17.33 7.49 -17.69
CA VAL A 137 -16.40 7.49 -18.82
C VAL A 137 -17.12 7.19 -20.14
N ALA A 138 -18.11 6.30 -20.13
CA ALA A 138 -18.90 5.95 -21.31
C ALA A 138 -19.77 7.12 -21.81
N ASP A 139 -20.17 8.00 -20.91
CA ASP A 139 -20.98 9.21 -21.15
C ASP A 139 -20.18 10.45 -21.55
N LEU A 140 -18.83 10.39 -21.49
CA LEU A 140 -17.98 11.50 -21.91
C LEU A 140 -18.21 11.86 -23.40
N PRO A 141 -18.09 13.14 -23.77
CA PRO A 141 -18.21 13.57 -25.16
C PRO A 141 -17.27 12.79 -26.06
N ARG A 142 -17.79 12.25 -27.16
CA ARG A 142 -16.98 11.53 -28.14
C ARG A 142 -16.14 12.52 -28.94
N ASP A 143 -14.83 12.37 -28.89
CA ASP A 143 -13.96 13.06 -29.83
C ASP A 143 -13.97 12.32 -31.18
N ASN A 144 -14.53 12.95 -32.21
CA ASN A 144 -14.55 12.39 -33.57
C ASN A 144 -13.14 12.31 -34.20
N ASN A 145 -12.13 12.96 -33.59
CA ASN A 145 -10.73 12.96 -34.06
C ASN A 145 -9.81 12.01 -33.31
N SER A 146 -10.23 11.40 -32.19
CA SER A 146 -9.40 10.42 -31.49
C SER A 146 -9.43 9.09 -32.25
N ARG A 147 -8.37 8.79 -33.02
CA ARG A 147 -8.14 7.45 -33.62
C ARG A 147 -7.96 6.33 -32.59
N ALA A 148 -7.94 6.65 -31.30
CA ALA A 148 -7.97 5.68 -30.22
C ALA A 148 -9.43 5.30 -29.95
N GLY A 149 -9.87 4.17 -30.53
CA GLY A 149 -11.08 3.48 -30.05
C GLY A 149 -10.99 3.29 -28.54
N ARG A 150 -12.16 3.31 -27.86
CA ARG A 150 -12.30 3.14 -26.40
C ARG A 150 -11.22 2.21 -25.86
N VAL A 151 -10.19 2.76 -25.21
CA VAL A 151 -9.29 1.94 -24.39
C VAL A 151 -10.18 1.48 -23.24
N ALA A 152 -10.54 0.19 -23.23
CA ALA A 152 -11.24 -0.41 -22.12
C ALA A 152 -10.34 -0.28 -20.90
N ALA A 153 -10.65 0.66 -20.01
CA ALA A 153 -9.89 0.87 -18.79
C ALA A 153 -9.99 -0.41 -17.95
N THR A 154 -8.86 -1.06 -17.69
CA THR A 154 -8.78 -2.31 -16.92
C THR A 154 -8.48 -2.07 -15.44
N ASN A 155 -8.27 -0.81 -15.03
CA ASN A 155 -8.05 -0.43 -13.64
C ASN A 155 -8.73 0.92 -13.32
N ASP A 156 -8.94 1.14 -12.03
CA ASP A 156 -9.60 2.33 -11.48
C ASP A 156 -8.90 3.65 -11.81
N THR A 157 -7.58 3.61 -11.90
CA THR A 157 -6.73 4.77 -12.14
C THR A 157 -6.87 5.27 -13.57
N ASP A 158 -6.99 4.38 -14.55
CA ASP A 158 -7.21 4.74 -15.94
C ASP A 158 -8.60 5.35 -16.17
N LEU A 159 -9.63 4.86 -15.46
CA LEU A 159 -10.96 5.49 -15.45
C LEU A 159 -10.89 6.92 -14.93
N LEU A 160 -10.22 7.13 -13.79
CA LEU A 160 -10.06 8.46 -13.21
C LEU A 160 -9.28 9.39 -14.16
N THR A 161 -8.23 8.88 -14.81
CA THR A 161 -7.44 9.63 -15.79
C THR A 161 -8.28 10.02 -16.99
N ALA A 162 -9.14 9.12 -17.49
CA ALA A 162 -10.06 9.40 -18.58
C ALA A 162 -11.08 10.48 -18.20
N LEU A 163 -11.64 10.41 -17.00
CA LEU A 163 -12.58 11.40 -16.49
C LEU A 163 -11.93 12.79 -16.38
N LEU A 164 -10.70 12.88 -15.88
CA LEU A 164 -9.99 14.17 -15.76
C LEU A 164 -9.57 14.74 -17.12
N ALA A 165 -9.28 13.89 -18.11
CA ALA A 165 -8.79 14.30 -19.41
C ALA A 165 -9.85 14.94 -20.34
N ALA A 166 -11.13 14.65 -20.12
CA ALA A 166 -12.17 14.86 -21.12
C ALA A 166 -13.47 15.50 -20.59
N GLN A 167 -13.46 16.13 -19.41
CA GLN A 167 -14.63 16.90 -18.95
C GLN A 167 -14.86 18.14 -19.83
N VAL A 168 -16.14 18.54 -19.90
CA VAL A 168 -16.59 19.77 -20.55
C VAL A 168 -17.49 20.57 -19.61
N ASP A 169 -17.61 21.88 -19.83
CA ASP A 169 -18.60 22.72 -19.15
C ASP A 169 -20.01 22.55 -19.73
N GLU A 170 -20.98 23.32 -19.22
CA GLU A 170 -22.38 23.30 -19.66
C GLU A 170 -22.56 23.67 -21.14
N ASP A 171 -21.63 24.45 -21.70
CA ASP A 171 -21.61 24.87 -23.11
C ASP A 171 -20.85 23.88 -24.01
N GLY A 172 -20.31 22.79 -23.44
CA GLY A 172 -19.56 21.77 -24.15
C GLY A 172 -18.10 22.13 -24.43
N LYS A 173 -17.57 23.18 -23.80
CA LYS A 173 -16.15 23.57 -23.92
C LYS A 173 -15.29 22.70 -22.99
N PRO A 174 -14.13 22.19 -23.46
CA PRO A 174 -13.24 21.40 -22.62
C PRO A 174 -12.71 22.16 -21.40
N LEU A 175 -12.78 21.51 -20.23
CA LEU A 175 -12.26 22.04 -18.97
C LEU A 175 -10.75 21.90 -18.87
N THR A 176 -10.12 22.77 -18.10
CA THR A 176 -8.75 22.56 -17.60
C THR A 176 -8.69 21.38 -16.64
N ILE A 177 -7.49 20.87 -16.35
CA ILE A 177 -7.31 19.77 -15.39
C ILE A 177 -7.79 20.15 -13.98
N GLU A 178 -7.52 21.38 -13.54
CA GLU A 178 -7.94 21.90 -12.25
C GLU A 178 -9.49 21.98 -12.15
N GLU A 179 -10.16 22.51 -13.17
CA GLU A 179 -11.63 22.55 -13.23
C GLU A 179 -12.24 21.14 -13.29
N ALA A 180 -11.67 20.24 -14.10
CA ALA A 180 -12.10 18.85 -14.19
C ALA A 180 -11.93 18.12 -12.85
N ALA A 181 -10.84 18.33 -12.13
CA ALA A 181 -10.61 17.77 -10.80
C ALA A 181 -11.70 18.21 -9.81
N HIS A 182 -12.07 19.49 -9.83
CA HIS A 182 -13.16 20.00 -8.99
C HIS A 182 -14.53 19.41 -9.30
N GLN A 183 -14.78 18.93 -10.52
CA GLN A 183 -16.02 18.23 -10.88
C GLN A 183 -15.98 16.72 -10.65
N VAL A 184 -14.82 16.09 -10.82
CA VAL A 184 -14.65 14.63 -10.80
C VAL A 184 -14.38 14.12 -9.39
N LEU A 185 -13.43 14.71 -8.65
CA LEU A 185 -13.02 14.21 -7.34
C LEU A 185 -14.16 14.09 -6.31
N PRO A 186 -15.17 14.99 -6.26
CA PRO A 186 -16.32 14.82 -5.36
C PRO A 186 -17.17 13.56 -5.65
N LYS A 187 -17.09 13.01 -6.87
CA LYS A 187 -17.82 11.81 -7.31
C LYS A 187 -17.04 10.52 -7.08
N VAL A 188 -15.75 10.61 -6.78
CA VAL A 188 -14.88 9.46 -6.57
C VAL A 188 -15.11 8.91 -5.15
N ARG A 189 -15.39 7.61 -5.04
CA ARG A 189 -15.56 6.92 -3.75
C ARG A 189 -14.49 5.85 -3.59
N GLY A 190 -13.92 5.77 -2.40
CA GLY A 190 -12.87 4.82 -2.05
C GLY A 190 -11.75 5.54 -1.29
N ALA A 191 -10.56 4.95 -1.32
CA ALA A 191 -9.37 5.61 -0.82
C ALA A 191 -8.50 6.04 -1.99
N PHE A 192 -7.98 7.27 -1.95
CA PHE A 192 -7.05 7.76 -2.96
C PHE A 192 -6.12 8.82 -2.39
N SER A 193 -4.84 8.66 -2.69
CA SER A 193 -3.83 9.71 -2.66
C SER A 193 -3.25 9.82 -4.05
N LEU A 194 -3.50 10.97 -4.68
CA LEU A 194 -3.22 11.22 -6.08
C LEU A 194 -2.06 12.19 -6.21
N VAL A 195 -1.20 11.92 -7.18
CA VAL A 195 -0.24 12.86 -7.72
C VAL A 195 -0.38 12.82 -9.23
N PHE A 196 -0.57 13.97 -9.86
CA PHE A 196 -0.74 14.05 -11.30
C PHE A 196 -0.20 15.37 -11.83
N MET A 197 -0.03 15.47 -13.13
CA MET A 197 0.47 16.69 -13.76
C MET A 197 -0.12 16.89 -15.15
N ASP A 198 -0.24 18.14 -15.56
CA ASP A 198 -0.21 18.53 -16.97
C ASP A 198 1.21 19.02 -17.32
N GLU A 199 1.36 19.67 -18.47
CA GLU A 199 2.66 20.16 -18.91
C GLU A 199 3.30 21.18 -17.96
N HIS A 200 2.51 21.94 -17.19
CA HIS A 200 2.97 23.12 -16.45
C HIS A 200 2.78 23.03 -14.92
N THR A 201 1.85 22.19 -14.47
CA THR A 201 1.38 22.18 -13.09
C THR A 201 1.44 20.77 -12.50
N LEU A 202 2.02 20.66 -11.30
CA LEU A 202 1.91 19.48 -10.46
C LEU A 202 0.67 19.60 -9.57
N TYR A 203 -0.15 18.55 -9.56
CA TYR A 203 -1.36 18.45 -8.77
C TYR A 203 -1.28 17.31 -7.76
N ALA A 204 -1.98 17.47 -6.65
CA ALA A 204 -2.21 16.41 -5.69
C ALA A 204 -3.62 16.47 -5.10
N GLY A 205 -4.17 15.33 -4.73
CA GLY A 205 -5.49 15.22 -4.13
C GLY A 205 -5.59 14.05 -3.17
N ARG A 206 -6.27 14.25 -2.04
CA ARG A 206 -6.45 13.21 -1.01
C ARG A 206 -7.93 13.00 -0.71
N ASP A 207 -8.36 11.74 -0.62
CA ASP A 207 -9.75 11.40 -0.39
C ASP A 207 -10.35 12.09 0.86
N PRO A 208 -11.67 12.33 0.91
CA PRO A 208 -12.30 13.05 2.02
C PRO A 208 -12.10 12.37 3.38
N GLN A 209 -11.77 11.08 3.40
CA GLN A 209 -11.48 10.31 4.59
C GLN A 209 -9.99 10.33 4.97
N GLY A 210 -9.09 10.74 4.08
CA GLY A 210 -7.64 10.69 4.29
C GLY A 210 -7.13 9.28 4.61
N ILE A 211 -7.70 8.25 3.98
CA ILE A 211 -7.42 6.83 4.32
C ILE A 211 -5.95 6.51 4.07
N ARG A 212 -5.42 6.89 2.90
CA ARG A 212 -4.01 6.74 2.53
C ARG A 212 -3.21 8.00 2.90
N PRO A 213 -1.93 7.87 3.28
CA PRO A 213 -1.08 9.01 3.62
C PRO A 213 -0.61 9.77 2.38
N LEU A 214 -0.49 11.10 2.52
CA LEU A 214 0.05 12.00 1.50
C LEU A 214 0.63 13.24 2.19
N VAL A 215 1.89 13.54 1.92
CA VAL A 215 2.65 14.62 2.55
C VAL A 215 3.15 15.62 1.51
N LEU A 216 3.28 16.87 1.95
CA LEU A 216 3.86 17.97 1.19
C LEU A 216 5.21 18.35 1.81
N GLY A 217 6.23 18.45 0.96
CA GLY A 217 7.58 18.86 1.28
C GLY A 217 8.05 20.05 0.44
N ARG A 218 9.05 20.77 0.96
CA ARG A 218 9.66 21.94 0.31
C ARG A 218 11.12 21.65 0.01
N LEU A 219 11.50 21.80 -1.26
CA LEU A 219 12.90 21.87 -1.69
C LEU A 219 13.37 23.32 -1.61
N GLU A 220 14.69 23.55 -1.71
CA GLU A 220 15.23 24.91 -1.84
C GLU A 220 14.55 25.67 -3.00
N ARG A 221 14.37 24.98 -4.14
CA ARG A 221 13.73 25.50 -5.35
C ARG A 221 12.70 24.53 -5.90
N GLY A 222 11.63 24.28 -5.12
CA GLY A 222 10.55 23.42 -5.59
C GLY A 222 9.67 22.88 -4.49
N TRP A 223 8.76 22.00 -4.87
CA TRP A 223 7.85 21.31 -3.97
C TRP A 223 7.84 19.82 -4.30
N VAL A 224 7.61 19.01 -3.27
CA VAL A 224 7.50 17.56 -3.38
C VAL A 224 6.19 17.12 -2.72
N VAL A 225 5.49 16.18 -3.34
CA VAL A 225 4.37 15.46 -2.75
C VAL A 225 4.72 13.97 -2.73
N ALA A 226 4.49 13.29 -1.62
CA ALA A 226 4.81 11.86 -1.51
C ALA A 226 3.86 11.12 -0.59
N SER A 227 3.74 9.79 -0.74
CA SER A 227 2.95 8.97 0.20
C SER A 227 3.49 8.99 1.63
N GLU A 228 4.81 9.16 1.82
CA GLU A 228 5.44 9.16 3.16
C GLU A 228 6.55 10.22 3.28
N SER A 229 6.77 10.71 4.50
CA SER A 229 7.85 11.66 4.82
C SER A 229 9.24 11.11 4.51
N ALA A 230 9.45 9.80 4.61
CA ALA A 230 10.73 9.16 4.28
C ALA A 230 11.20 9.43 2.83
N ALA A 231 10.27 9.70 1.89
CA ALA A 231 10.62 10.09 0.52
C ALA A 231 11.08 11.54 0.42
N LEU A 232 10.59 12.42 1.31
CA LEU A 232 11.05 13.81 1.39
C LEU A 232 12.50 13.87 1.86
N ASP A 233 12.83 13.10 2.91
CA ASP A 233 14.17 13.07 3.50
C ASP A 233 15.23 12.63 2.49
N ILE A 234 14.95 11.56 1.73
CA ILE A 234 15.88 11.04 0.70
C ILE A 234 16.11 12.05 -0.43
N CYS A 235 15.09 12.86 -0.77
CA CYS A 235 15.19 13.88 -1.80
C CYS A 235 15.68 15.24 -1.28
N GLY A 236 16.02 15.35 0.01
CA GLY A 236 16.46 16.60 0.63
C GLY A 236 15.35 17.65 0.79
N ALA A 237 14.08 17.25 0.74
CA ALA A 237 12.95 18.14 0.98
C ALA A 237 12.63 18.21 2.48
N SER A 238 12.37 19.42 2.97
CA SER A 238 11.87 19.61 4.34
C SER A 238 10.37 19.32 4.40
N PHE A 239 9.93 18.53 5.39
CA PHE A 239 8.51 18.32 5.64
C PHE A 239 7.79 19.64 5.95
N VAL A 240 6.64 19.87 5.31
CA VAL A 240 5.80 21.06 5.55
C VAL A 240 4.56 20.67 6.34
N ARG A 241 3.77 19.74 5.80
CA ARG A 241 2.55 19.19 6.43
C ARG A 241 2.03 17.98 5.65
N GLU A 242 1.04 17.30 6.21
CA GLU A 242 0.18 16.40 5.43
C GLU A 242 -0.74 17.18 4.49
N ILE A 243 -1.05 16.58 3.33
CA ILE A 243 -2.19 17.00 2.51
C ILE A 243 -3.46 16.56 3.25
N GLU A 244 -4.38 17.48 3.46
CA GLU A 244 -5.55 17.26 4.30
C GLU A 244 -6.62 16.42 3.60
N PRO A 245 -7.51 15.72 4.34
CA PRO A 245 -8.63 15.02 3.73
C PRO A 245 -9.52 15.97 2.91
N GLY A 246 -9.81 15.61 1.65
CA GLY A 246 -10.62 16.41 0.73
C GLY A 246 -9.90 17.64 0.14
N GLU A 247 -8.59 17.78 0.40
CA GLU A 247 -7.76 18.86 -0.15
C GLU A 247 -7.30 18.54 -1.58
N PHE A 248 -7.29 19.58 -2.41
CA PHE A 248 -6.65 19.62 -3.71
C PHE A 248 -5.53 20.67 -3.68
N VAL A 249 -4.38 20.32 -4.25
CA VAL A 249 -3.17 21.15 -4.31
C VAL A 249 -2.74 21.29 -5.77
N ALA A 250 -2.41 22.51 -6.19
CA ALA A 250 -1.82 22.82 -7.49
C ALA A 250 -0.52 23.60 -7.30
N ILE A 251 0.53 23.22 -8.01
CA ILE A 251 1.87 23.79 -7.89
C ILE A 251 2.44 24.06 -9.29
N ASP A 252 2.72 25.32 -9.57
CA ASP A 252 3.33 25.78 -10.83
C ASP A 252 4.30 26.95 -10.58
N GLU A 253 4.65 27.69 -11.63
CA GLU A 253 5.52 28.86 -11.57
C GLU A 253 4.99 30.00 -10.67
N ASN A 254 3.67 30.06 -10.45
CA ASN A 254 3.03 31.03 -9.57
C ASN A 254 3.06 30.57 -8.10
N GLY A 255 3.54 29.36 -7.83
CA GLY A 255 3.68 28.78 -6.50
C GLY A 255 2.59 27.76 -6.16
N LEU A 256 2.42 27.53 -4.86
CA LEU A 256 1.49 26.54 -4.32
C LEU A 256 0.13 27.17 -4.05
N ARG A 257 -0.93 26.55 -4.59
CA ARG A 257 -2.34 26.88 -4.35
C ARG A 257 -3.05 25.68 -3.78
N THR A 258 -4.02 25.92 -2.90
CA THR A 258 -4.85 24.86 -2.32
C THR A 258 -6.32 25.23 -2.33
N SER A 259 -7.15 24.21 -2.49
CA SER A 259 -8.61 24.30 -2.43
C SER A 259 -9.16 23.02 -1.82
N ARG A 260 -10.48 22.96 -1.57
CA ARG A 260 -11.15 21.74 -1.13
C ARG A 260 -12.18 21.33 -2.17
N PHE A 261 -12.21 20.04 -2.49
CA PHE A 261 -13.27 19.44 -3.29
C PHE A 261 -14.32 18.72 -2.43
N ALA A 262 -14.04 18.50 -1.14
CA ALA A 262 -14.96 17.86 -0.21
C ALA A 262 -14.72 18.31 1.24
N GLU A 263 -15.73 18.13 2.09
CA GLU A 263 -15.61 18.25 3.54
C GLU A 263 -14.78 17.09 4.12
N ALA A 264 -13.85 17.40 5.01
CA ALA A 264 -12.99 16.41 5.66
C ALA A 264 -13.79 15.52 6.65
N LYS A 265 -13.66 14.21 6.50
CA LYS A 265 -14.31 13.16 7.31
C LYS A 265 -13.27 12.10 7.70
N PRO A 266 -12.25 12.44 8.50
CA PRO A 266 -11.05 11.63 8.68
C PRO A 266 -11.32 10.20 9.15
N LYS A 267 -10.69 9.22 8.51
CA LYS A 267 -10.72 7.77 8.76
C LYS A 267 -9.38 7.13 8.34
N GLY A 268 -8.26 7.68 8.82
CA GLY A 268 -6.91 7.23 8.46
C GLY A 268 -6.72 5.73 8.67
N CYS A 269 -6.00 5.05 7.77
CA CYS A 269 -5.83 3.60 7.85
C CYS A 269 -4.97 3.20 9.07
N VAL A 270 -5.55 2.48 10.03
CA VAL A 270 -4.79 2.00 11.20
C VAL A 270 -3.70 0.99 10.81
N PHE A 271 -3.87 0.31 9.68
CA PHE A 271 -2.94 -0.71 9.19
C PHE A 271 -1.61 -0.12 8.68
N GLU A 272 -1.55 1.19 8.39
CA GLU A 272 -0.30 1.91 8.14
C GLU A 272 0.63 1.85 9.36
N TYR A 273 0.07 2.03 10.56
CA TYR A 273 0.83 1.92 11.81
C TYR A 273 1.22 0.46 12.12
N VAL A 274 0.35 -0.50 11.81
CA VAL A 274 0.61 -1.92 12.08
C VAL A 274 1.75 -2.45 11.21
N TYR A 275 1.71 -2.19 9.89
CA TYR A 275 2.58 -2.91 8.95
C TYR A 275 3.09 -2.08 7.77
N LEU A 276 2.22 -1.32 7.09
CA LEU A 276 2.50 -0.85 5.72
C LEU A 276 3.53 0.28 5.66
N ALA A 277 3.38 1.31 6.52
CA ALA A 277 4.27 2.46 6.48
C ALA A 277 5.67 2.07 6.97
N ARG A 278 6.68 2.79 6.50
CA ARG A 278 8.01 2.63 7.07
C ARG A 278 8.03 3.13 8.52
N PRO A 279 8.88 2.53 9.39
CA PRO A 279 8.97 2.94 10.79
C PRO A 279 9.41 4.39 11.00
N ASP A 280 10.18 4.96 10.07
CA ASP A 280 10.69 6.34 10.10
C ASP A 280 9.69 7.38 9.58
N THR A 281 8.46 6.98 9.27
CA THR A 281 7.38 7.88 8.84
C THR A 281 6.54 8.37 10.01
N ASP A 282 6.10 9.63 9.92
CA ASP A 282 5.09 10.23 10.79
C ASP A 282 3.74 10.31 10.06
N ILE A 283 2.67 9.87 10.71
CA ILE A 283 1.29 9.94 10.21
C ILE A 283 0.44 10.58 11.30
N ALA A 284 -0.35 11.60 10.97
CA ALA A 284 -1.19 12.36 11.89
C ALA A 284 -0.46 12.82 13.17
N GLY A 285 0.80 13.24 13.02
CA GLY A 285 1.67 13.66 14.12
C GLY A 285 2.18 12.52 15.02
N ARG A 286 1.97 11.26 14.62
CA ARG A 286 2.43 10.07 15.33
C ARG A 286 3.43 9.28 14.50
N ASN A 287 4.61 9.07 15.06
CA ASN A 287 5.62 8.20 14.48
C ASN A 287 5.20 6.72 14.47
N VAL A 288 5.41 6.05 13.33
CA VAL A 288 5.04 4.65 13.11
C VAL A 288 5.86 3.70 14.00
N TYR A 289 7.19 3.87 14.09
CA TYR A 289 8.04 3.05 14.96
C TYR A 289 7.56 3.13 16.42
N LEU A 290 7.36 4.33 16.95
CA LEU A 290 6.91 4.52 18.34
C LEU A 290 5.53 3.91 18.60
N SER A 291 4.65 3.92 17.60
CA SER A 291 3.34 3.28 17.68
C SER A 291 3.48 1.76 17.81
N ARG A 292 4.33 1.14 16.99
CA ARG A 292 4.58 -0.31 17.03
C ARG A 292 5.24 -0.74 18.35
N VAL A 293 6.19 0.04 18.87
CA VAL A 293 6.77 -0.21 20.20
C VAL A 293 5.68 -0.15 21.28
N GLU A 294 4.80 0.85 21.23
CA GLU A 294 3.71 0.97 22.20
C GLU A 294 2.67 -0.15 22.09
N MET A 295 2.37 -0.62 20.88
CA MET A 295 1.56 -1.83 20.68
C MET A 295 2.21 -3.03 21.38
N GLY A 296 3.53 -3.20 21.25
CA GLY A 296 4.29 -4.22 21.97
C GLY A 296 4.15 -4.14 23.50
N ARG A 297 4.30 -2.94 24.08
CA ARG A 297 4.17 -2.72 25.52
C ARG A 297 2.77 -3.07 26.04
N ARG A 298 1.75 -2.73 25.28
CA ARG A 298 0.34 -3.03 25.61
C ARG A 298 0.05 -4.51 25.49
N LEU A 299 0.53 -5.15 24.43
CA LEU A 299 0.44 -6.58 24.24
C LEU A 299 1.09 -7.37 25.39
N ALA A 300 2.20 -6.90 25.96
CA ALA A 300 2.81 -7.52 27.15
C ALA A 300 1.92 -7.43 28.40
N LYS A 301 1.18 -6.33 28.57
CA LYS A 301 0.25 -6.14 29.69
C LYS A 301 -1.02 -6.98 29.52
N GLU A 302 -1.54 -7.05 28.29
CA GLU A 302 -2.78 -7.76 27.97
C GLU A 302 -2.59 -9.28 27.87
N ALA A 303 -1.42 -9.73 27.41
CA ALA A 303 -1.11 -11.14 27.19
C ALA A 303 0.28 -11.53 27.69
N PRO A 304 0.53 -11.44 29.02
CA PRO A 304 1.79 -11.85 29.62
C PRO A 304 2.01 -13.35 29.48
N VAL A 305 3.27 -13.78 29.50
CA VAL A 305 3.67 -15.19 29.61
C VAL A 305 5.06 -15.28 30.22
N GLU A 306 5.32 -16.31 31.00
CA GLU A 306 6.67 -16.60 31.47
C GLU A 306 7.47 -17.29 30.37
N ALA A 307 8.56 -16.66 29.94
CA ALA A 307 9.44 -17.19 28.91
C ALA A 307 10.87 -16.66 29.11
N ASP A 308 11.82 -17.17 28.33
CA ASP A 308 13.25 -16.92 28.53
C ASP A 308 13.81 -15.90 27.54
N LEU A 309 13.14 -15.67 26.41
CA LEU A 309 13.60 -14.78 25.35
C LEU A 309 12.43 -14.26 24.50
N VAL A 310 12.40 -12.95 24.27
CA VAL A 310 11.56 -12.34 23.24
C VAL A 310 12.34 -12.27 21.93
N ILE A 311 11.74 -12.76 20.86
CA ILE A 311 12.27 -12.66 19.50
C ILE A 311 11.20 -12.04 18.60
N ALA A 312 11.63 -11.39 17.51
CA ALA A 312 10.74 -10.86 16.50
C ALA A 312 10.69 -11.77 15.27
N THR A 313 9.55 -11.79 14.56
CA THR A 313 9.53 -12.07 13.12
C THR A 313 10.09 -10.84 12.39
N PRO A 314 11.28 -10.90 11.76
CA PRO A 314 11.86 -9.72 11.14
C PRO A 314 11.17 -9.38 9.81
N GLU A 315 10.98 -8.11 9.46
CA GLU A 315 11.46 -6.89 10.15
C GLU A 315 10.33 -6.11 10.85
N SER A 316 9.10 -6.23 10.36
CA SER A 316 7.93 -5.46 10.80
C SER A 316 7.55 -5.73 12.27
N GLY A 317 7.72 -6.96 12.76
CA GLY A 317 7.46 -7.32 14.16
C GLY A 317 8.52 -6.81 15.15
N THR A 318 9.69 -6.34 14.68
CA THR A 318 10.81 -5.97 15.55
C THR A 318 10.50 -4.85 16.55
N PRO A 319 9.89 -3.72 16.16
CA PRO A 319 9.57 -2.65 17.13
C PRO A 319 8.60 -3.13 18.21
N ALA A 320 7.58 -3.92 17.84
CA ALA A 320 6.64 -4.49 18.80
C ALA A 320 7.32 -5.50 19.75
N ALA A 321 8.26 -6.30 19.25
CA ALA A 321 9.06 -7.21 20.09
C ALA A 321 9.90 -6.46 21.13
N ILE A 322 10.51 -5.34 20.74
CA ILE A 322 11.25 -4.46 21.65
C ILE A 322 10.31 -3.94 22.75
N GLY A 323 9.15 -3.40 22.38
CA GLY A 323 8.16 -2.93 23.35
C GLY A 323 7.65 -4.02 24.28
N TYR A 324 7.39 -5.22 23.75
CA TYR A 324 6.95 -6.36 24.57
C TYR A 324 8.03 -6.76 25.58
N ALA A 325 9.29 -6.85 25.16
CA ALA A 325 10.43 -7.18 26.02
C ALA A 325 10.62 -6.14 27.14
N GLU A 326 10.58 -4.85 26.81
CA GLU A 326 10.69 -3.76 27.78
C GLU A 326 9.60 -3.83 28.86
N ALA A 327 8.34 -4.06 28.46
CA ALA A 327 7.21 -4.09 29.38
C ALA A 327 7.10 -5.39 30.19
N SER A 328 7.50 -6.53 29.62
CA SER A 328 7.47 -7.84 30.30
C SER A 328 8.69 -8.11 31.17
N GLY A 329 9.82 -7.41 30.93
CA GLY A 329 11.10 -7.68 31.58
C GLY A 329 11.86 -8.89 31.03
N ILE A 330 11.32 -9.57 30.01
CA ILE A 330 11.99 -10.69 29.34
C ILE A 330 13.01 -10.12 28.34
N PRO A 331 14.26 -10.63 28.31
CA PRO A 331 15.28 -10.08 27.41
C PRO A 331 14.87 -10.23 25.94
N PHE A 332 15.11 -9.19 25.16
CA PHE A 332 15.02 -9.24 23.69
C PHE A 332 16.31 -9.79 23.09
N GLY A 333 16.22 -10.64 22.07
CA GLY A 333 17.38 -11.09 21.32
C GLY A 333 17.07 -11.54 19.90
N ALA A 334 18.12 -11.66 19.09
CA ALA A 334 17.99 -12.17 17.73
C ALA A 334 17.81 -13.70 17.77
N GLY A 335 16.59 -14.18 17.54
CA GLY A 335 16.32 -15.61 17.29
C GLY A 335 16.40 -15.99 15.82
N LEU A 336 16.18 -15.03 14.93
CA LEU A 336 16.08 -15.23 13.49
C LEU A 336 16.94 -14.18 12.78
N VAL A 337 17.60 -14.59 11.70
CA VAL A 337 18.28 -13.69 10.77
C VAL A 337 17.54 -13.72 9.44
N LYS A 338 17.06 -12.56 9.01
CA LYS A 338 16.52 -12.38 7.67
C LYS A 338 17.66 -12.25 6.67
N ASN A 339 17.56 -12.97 5.56
CA ASN A 339 18.51 -12.86 4.48
C ASN A 339 18.24 -11.58 3.68
N ALA A 340 19.08 -10.57 3.88
CA ALA A 340 18.97 -9.26 3.23
C ALA A 340 19.09 -9.31 1.69
N TYR A 341 19.64 -10.39 1.14
CA TYR A 341 19.87 -10.54 -0.30
C TYR A 341 18.76 -11.31 -1.01
N VAL A 342 17.70 -11.71 -0.29
CA VAL A 342 16.53 -12.33 -0.93
C VAL A 342 15.65 -11.22 -1.49
N GLY A 343 15.77 -10.98 -2.79
CA GLY A 343 14.88 -10.11 -3.57
C GLY A 343 14.38 -10.81 -4.83
N ARG A 344 13.70 -10.05 -5.71
CA ARG A 344 13.28 -10.50 -7.05
C ARG A 344 14.47 -10.99 -7.87
N THR A 345 14.59 -12.30 -8.03
CA THR A 345 15.59 -12.94 -8.91
C THR A 345 14.94 -13.49 -10.18
N PHE A 346 15.67 -13.40 -11.30
CA PHE A 346 15.31 -14.05 -12.57
C PHE A 346 15.51 -15.58 -12.53
N ILE A 347 16.22 -16.09 -11.52
CA ILE A 347 16.52 -17.52 -11.40
C ILE A 347 15.31 -18.24 -10.81
N GLN A 348 14.69 -19.10 -11.62
CA GLN A 348 13.58 -19.92 -11.14
C GLN A 348 14.09 -21.00 -10.18
N PRO A 349 13.65 -21.05 -8.90
CA PRO A 349 14.06 -22.11 -8.01
C PRO A 349 13.44 -23.42 -8.48
N SER A 350 14.26 -24.48 -8.48
CA SER A 350 13.83 -25.85 -8.71
C SER A 350 12.75 -26.25 -7.69
N GLN A 351 11.98 -27.29 -7.98
CA GLN A 351 10.97 -27.81 -7.04
C GLN A 351 11.58 -28.12 -5.65
N THR A 352 12.79 -28.66 -5.62
CA THR A 352 13.55 -28.94 -4.39
C THR A 352 13.88 -27.67 -3.61
N ILE A 353 14.25 -26.58 -4.30
CA ILE A 353 14.54 -25.29 -3.65
C ILE A 353 13.25 -24.61 -3.20
N ARG A 354 12.14 -24.75 -3.93
CA ARG A 354 10.82 -24.24 -3.49
C ARG A 354 10.36 -24.90 -2.19
N GLN A 355 10.67 -26.18 -1.99
CA GLN A 355 10.40 -26.89 -0.74
C GLN A 355 11.21 -26.37 0.45
N LEU A 356 12.33 -25.66 0.23
CA LEU A 356 13.06 -24.98 1.31
C LEU A 356 12.25 -23.81 1.89
N GLY A 357 11.30 -23.26 1.13
CA GLY A 357 10.29 -22.30 1.60
C GLY A 357 10.88 -21.14 2.40
N ILE A 358 10.34 -20.92 3.60
CA ILE A 358 10.73 -19.86 4.53
C ILE A 358 12.21 -19.91 4.94
N ARG A 359 12.89 -21.07 4.84
CA ARG A 359 14.32 -21.22 5.19
C ARG A 359 15.26 -20.49 4.24
N LEU A 360 14.82 -20.16 3.02
CA LEU A 360 15.60 -19.30 2.12
C LEU A 360 15.68 -17.86 2.66
N LYS A 361 14.69 -17.46 3.47
CA LYS A 361 14.45 -16.08 3.89
C LYS A 361 14.82 -15.84 5.34
N LEU A 362 14.50 -16.78 6.21
CA LEU A 362 14.77 -16.71 7.65
C LEU A 362 15.63 -17.89 8.07
N ASN A 363 16.70 -17.59 8.81
CA ASN A 363 17.60 -18.58 9.39
C ASN A 363 17.51 -18.52 10.92
N PRO A 364 17.17 -19.63 11.61
CA PRO A 364 17.13 -19.65 13.07
C PRO A 364 18.53 -19.72 13.65
N LEU A 365 18.80 -18.89 14.67
CA LEU A 365 20.03 -18.92 15.45
C LEU A 365 19.92 -20.00 16.52
N LYS A 366 20.26 -21.25 16.14
CA LYS A 366 20.08 -22.45 16.99
C LYS A 366 20.67 -22.33 18.38
N GLU A 367 21.89 -21.80 18.51
CA GLU A 367 22.56 -21.62 19.81
C GLU A 367 21.85 -20.59 20.71
N VAL A 368 21.10 -19.67 20.12
CA VAL A 368 20.27 -18.71 20.87
C VAL A 368 18.94 -19.34 21.28
N ILE A 369 18.36 -20.19 20.42
CA ILE A 369 17.00 -20.75 20.59
C ILE A 369 16.98 -22.01 21.47
N LYS A 370 17.98 -22.88 21.37
CA LYS A 370 17.94 -24.24 21.91
C LYS A 370 17.62 -24.27 23.41
N GLY A 371 16.57 -25.00 23.78
CA GLY A 371 16.11 -25.21 25.15
C GLY A 371 15.37 -24.03 25.77
N LYS A 372 15.15 -22.92 25.05
CA LYS A 372 14.45 -21.73 25.57
C LYS A 372 12.96 -21.77 25.28
N ARG A 373 12.18 -21.20 26.19
CA ARG A 373 10.79 -20.78 25.98
C ARG A 373 10.80 -19.42 25.29
N LEU A 374 10.21 -19.34 24.11
CA LEU A 374 10.26 -18.14 23.27
C LEU A 374 8.92 -17.40 23.28
N VAL A 375 8.99 -16.07 23.37
CA VAL A 375 7.90 -15.19 22.90
C VAL A 375 8.26 -14.73 21.51
N VAL A 376 7.48 -15.12 20.52
CA VAL A 376 7.65 -14.68 19.12
C VAL A 376 6.63 -13.60 18.84
N VAL A 377 7.12 -12.37 18.66
CA VAL A 377 6.27 -11.22 18.36
C VAL A 377 6.25 -10.97 16.86
N ASP A 378 5.05 -10.87 16.31
CA ASP A 378 4.79 -10.62 14.89
C ASP A 378 3.71 -9.52 14.74
N ASP A 379 3.64 -8.86 13.59
CA ASP A 379 2.72 -7.74 13.39
C ASP A 379 1.26 -8.20 13.22
N SER A 380 1.03 -9.24 12.42
CA SER A 380 -0.30 -9.68 12.01
C SER A 380 -0.32 -11.15 11.57
N ILE A 381 -1.50 -11.77 11.60
CA ILE A 381 -1.75 -13.08 11.00
C ILE A 381 -2.94 -12.95 10.05
N VAL A 382 -2.72 -13.28 8.76
CA VAL A 382 -3.77 -13.28 7.72
C VAL A 382 -4.25 -14.71 7.44
N ARG A 383 -3.39 -15.57 6.89
CA ARG A 383 -3.71 -16.97 6.54
C ARG A 383 -3.08 -18.00 7.49
N GLY A 384 -2.06 -17.59 8.26
CA GLY A 384 -1.38 -18.42 9.26
C GLY A 384 -0.40 -19.46 8.72
N ASN A 385 -0.28 -19.70 7.40
CA ASN A 385 0.69 -20.70 6.91
C ASN A 385 2.14 -20.27 7.17
N THR A 386 2.41 -18.97 7.03
CA THR A 386 3.71 -18.38 7.38
C THR A 386 4.06 -18.61 8.86
N GLN A 387 3.14 -18.30 9.77
CA GLN A 387 3.33 -18.51 11.20
C GLN A 387 3.47 -20.01 11.54
N ARG A 388 2.71 -20.90 10.90
CA ARG A 388 2.85 -22.36 11.07
C ARG A 388 4.25 -22.84 10.67
N ALA A 389 4.76 -22.36 9.54
CA ALA A 389 6.12 -22.68 9.10
C ALA A 389 7.19 -22.12 10.04
N LEU A 390 6.97 -20.93 10.58
CA LEU A 390 7.86 -20.29 11.55
C LEU A 390 7.94 -21.07 12.86
N VAL A 391 6.80 -21.43 13.45
CA VAL A 391 6.72 -22.22 14.68
C VAL A 391 7.45 -23.55 14.48
N ARG A 392 7.18 -24.25 13.37
CA ARG A 392 7.87 -25.49 13.04
C ARG A 392 9.38 -25.30 12.95
N MET A 393 9.86 -24.26 12.27
CA MET A 393 11.28 -23.96 12.14
C MET A 393 11.95 -23.72 13.51
N LEU A 394 11.29 -22.99 14.41
CA LEU A 394 11.79 -22.72 15.76
C LEU A 394 11.85 -23.98 16.62
N ARG A 395 10.83 -24.84 16.53
CA ARG A 395 10.81 -26.17 17.17
C ARG A 395 11.95 -27.06 16.67
N GLU A 396 12.16 -27.11 15.35
CA GLU A 396 13.27 -27.84 14.73
C GLU A 396 14.65 -27.26 15.12
N ALA A 397 14.72 -25.97 15.48
CA ALA A 397 15.91 -25.33 16.03
C ALA A 397 16.13 -25.61 17.54
N GLY A 398 15.17 -26.27 18.20
CA GLY A 398 15.26 -26.73 19.58
C GLY A 398 14.54 -25.87 20.62
N ALA A 399 13.58 -25.02 20.23
CA ALA A 399 12.77 -24.25 21.17
C ALA A 399 11.94 -25.16 22.10
N ALA A 400 11.99 -24.91 23.42
CA ALA A 400 11.26 -25.66 24.44
C ALA A 400 9.77 -25.32 24.44
N GLU A 401 9.43 -24.04 24.24
CA GLU A 401 8.07 -23.51 24.05
C GLU A 401 8.11 -22.36 23.05
N VAL A 402 7.01 -22.13 22.34
CA VAL A 402 6.82 -21.07 21.35
C VAL A 402 5.47 -20.42 21.59
N HIS A 403 5.49 -19.23 22.21
CA HIS A 403 4.32 -18.40 22.43
C HIS A 403 4.24 -17.29 21.39
N ILE A 404 3.19 -17.26 20.59
CA ILE A 404 2.99 -16.25 19.56
C ILE A 404 2.24 -15.05 20.15
N ARG A 405 2.74 -13.85 19.88
CA ARG A 405 2.14 -12.59 20.31
C ARG A 405 2.01 -11.65 19.11
N ILE A 406 0.78 -11.24 18.80
CA ILE A 406 0.48 -10.46 17.59
C ILE A 406 0.12 -9.03 17.97
N SER A 407 0.83 -8.06 17.40
CA SER A 407 0.65 -6.63 17.70
C SER A 407 -0.46 -5.95 16.91
N SER A 408 -1.35 -6.73 16.30
CA SER A 408 -2.64 -6.30 15.76
C SER A 408 -3.77 -7.19 16.29
N PRO A 409 -5.03 -6.74 16.26
CA PRO A 409 -6.17 -7.63 16.42
C PRO A 409 -6.24 -8.67 15.28
N PRO A 410 -7.05 -9.73 15.43
CA PRO A 410 -7.28 -10.68 14.35
C PRO A 410 -7.91 -10.02 13.12
N VAL A 411 -7.32 -10.24 11.94
CA VAL A 411 -7.86 -9.73 10.67
C VAL A 411 -9.05 -10.60 10.26
N LYS A 412 -10.25 -10.03 10.31
CA LYS A 412 -11.53 -10.76 10.09
C LYS A 412 -12.26 -10.34 8.82
N TRP A 413 -11.92 -9.17 8.29
CA TRP A 413 -12.62 -8.56 7.16
C TRP A 413 -11.65 -8.17 6.05
N PRO A 414 -12.04 -8.30 4.78
CA PRO A 414 -11.25 -7.82 3.67
C PRO A 414 -11.13 -6.29 3.67
N CYS A 415 -10.14 -5.77 2.96
CA CYS A 415 -9.99 -4.34 2.73
C CYS A 415 -10.37 -4.00 1.29
N PHE A 416 -11.13 -2.92 1.10
CA PHE A 416 -11.50 -2.40 -0.22
C PHE A 416 -10.82 -1.06 -0.54
N PHE A 417 -9.83 -0.66 0.27
CA PHE A 417 -9.20 0.67 0.25
C PHE A 417 -7.70 0.61 0.01
N GLY A 418 -7.25 -0.36 -0.77
CA GLY A 418 -5.86 -0.47 -1.20
C GLY A 418 -4.97 -1.39 -0.36
N ILE A 419 -5.53 -2.38 0.35
CA ILE A 419 -4.72 -3.45 0.96
C ILE A 419 -5.15 -4.79 0.34
N ASP A 420 -4.21 -5.52 -0.26
CA ASP A 420 -4.46 -6.83 -0.90
C ASP A 420 -4.60 -7.93 0.18
N PHE A 421 -5.73 -7.95 0.87
CA PHE A 421 -6.06 -9.06 1.77
C PHE A 421 -6.61 -10.27 1.01
N ALA A 422 -6.41 -11.44 1.62
CA ALA A 422 -7.08 -12.66 1.19
C ALA A 422 -8.60 -12.52 1.32
N THR A 423 -9.34 -13.38 0.61
CA THR A 423 -10.80 -13.42 0.76
C THR A 423 -11.18 -13.77 2.19
N ARG A 424 -12.39 -13.39 2.62
CA ARG A 424 -12.85 -13.64 3.98
C ARG A 424 -12.83 -15.14 4.36
N ALA A 425 -13.01 -16.04 3.39
CA ALA A 425 -12.93 -17.49 3.59
C ALA A 425 -11.50 -18.01 3.80
N GLU A 426 -10.49 -17.26 3.32
CA GLU A 426 -9.07 -17.59 3.47
C GLU A 426 -8.45 -17.00 4.74
N LEU A 427 -9.14 -16.11 5.45
CA LEU A 427 -8.67 -15.51 6.70
C LEU A 427 -8.76 -16.52 7.84
N ILE A 428 -7.64 -16.79 8.52
CA ILE A 428 -7.58 -17.81 9.59
C ILE A 428 -8.43 -17.43 10.81
N ALA A 429 -8.63 -16.14 11.04
CA ALA A 429 -9.42 -15.64 12.15
C ALA A 429 -10.94 -15.71 11.91
N ASN A 430 -11.37 -16.18 10.74
CA ASN A 430 -12.77 -16.36 10.41
C ASN A 430 -13.21 -17.80 10.72
N GLY A 431 -14.09 -17.96 11.72
CA GLY A 431 -14.64 -19.27 12.10
C GLY A 431 -13.78 -20.10 13.07
N MET A 432 -12.67 -19.56 13.59
CA MET A 432 -11.85 -20.19 14.63
C MET A 432 -11.66 -19.27 15.83
N THR A 433 -11.67 -19.85 17.03
CA THR A 433 -11.26 -19.19 18.27
C THR A 433 -9.73 -19.02 18.33
N ILE A 434 -9.24 -18.11 19.18
CA ILE A 434 -7.80 -17.84 19.30
C ILE A 434 -7.03 -19.11 19.68
N ASP A 435 -7.57 -19.94 20.56
CA ASP A 435 -6.95 -21.20 21.01
C ASP A 435 -6.88 -22.24 19.88
N GLU A 436 -7.94 -22.35 19.07
CA GLU A 436 -7.95 -23.22 17.88
C GLU A 436 -6.92 -22.74 16.84
N ILE A 437 -6.80 -21.43 16.64
CA ILE A 437 -5.78 -20.86 15.76
C ILE A 437 -4.39 -21.23 16.30
N GLY A 438 -4.11 -20.97 17.58
CA GLY A 438 -2.82 -21.31 18.20
C GLY A 438 -2.45 -22.79 18.02
N THR A 439 -3.42 -23.68 18.26
CA THR A 439 -3.27 -25.13 18.05
C THR A 439 -2.96 -25.45 16.59
N SER A 440 -3.65 -24.83 15.63
CA SER A 440 -3.43 -25.05 14.19
C SER A 440 -2.07 -24.56 13.67
N LEU A 441 -1.45 -23.61 14.37
CA LEU A 441 -0.10 -23.11 14.11
C LEU A 441 0.97 -24.00 14.75
N GLY A 442 0.60 -24.82 15.74
CA GLY A 442 1.51 -25.64 16.56
C GLY A 442 2.18 -24.84 17.68
N ALA A 443 1.63 -23.69 18.06
CA ALA A 443 2.14 -22.84 19.13
C ALA A 443 1.62 -23.29 20.50
N ASP A 444 2.38 -23.02 21.57
CA ASP A 444 1.98 -23.33 22.96
C ASP A 444 0.94 -22.34 23.47
N SER A 445 1.02 -21.08 23.02
CA SER A 445 -0.05 -20.10 23.20
C SER A 445 -0.04 -19.09 22.06
N LEU A 446 -1.22 -18.53 21.77
CA LEU A 446 -1.40 -17.42 20.85
C LEU A 446 -2.20 -16.33 21.55
N ALA A 447 -1.76 -15.08 21.42
CA ALA A 447 -2.56 -13.94 21.83
C ALA A 447 -2.38 -12.76 20.87
N TYR A 448 -3.42 -11.96 20.76
CA TYR A 448 -3.48 -10.74 19.97
C TYR A 448 -3.65 -9.56 20.91
N ILE A 449 -3.13 -8.38 20.54
CA ILE A 449 -3.50 -7.14 21.22
C ILE A 449 -4.99 -6.85 20.96
N SER A 450 -5.65 -6.23 21.93
CA SER A 450 -7.00 -5.72 21.78
C SER A 450 -7.06 -4.59 20.74
N ILE A 451 -8.25 -4.39 20.15
CA ILE A 451 -8.48 -3.29 19.21
C ILE A 451 -8.27 -1.93 19.88
N ASP A 452 -8.70 -1.79 21.14
CA ASP A 452 -8.53 -0.55 21.88
C ASP A 452 -7.06 -0.33 22.26
N GLY A 453 -6.33 -1.38 22.66
CA GLY A 453 -4.88 -1.32 22.88
C GLY A 453 -4.10 -0.89 21.64
N MET A 454 -4.46 -1.42 20.46
CA MET A 454 -3.89 -1.00 19.19
C MET A 454 -4.21 0.47 18.88
N ILE A 455 -5.47 0.89 19.03
CA ILE A 455 -5.90 2.27 18.75
C ILE A 455 -5.16 3.25 19.67
N GLU A 456 -5.13 3.00 20.97
CA GLU A 456 -4.46 3.88 21.93
C GLU A 456 -2.97 4.02 21.65
N ALA A 457 -2.30 2.97 21.14
CA ALA A 457 -0.89 3.04 20.74
C ALA A 457 -0.61 4.01 19.58
N THR A 458 -1.61 4.28 18.74
CA THR A 458 -1.53 5.28 17.66
C THR A 458 -1.76 6.70 18.15
N THR A 459 -2.30 6.90 19.36
CA THR A 459 -2.74 8.20 19.89
C THR A 459 -3.83 8.92 19.07
N ILE A 460 -4.33 8.28 18.01
CA ILE A 460 -5.41 8.82 17.16
C ILE A 460 -6.76 8.38 17.72
N ALA A 461 -7.72 9.30 17.78
CA ALA A 461 -9.05 9.00 18.26
C ALA A 461 -9.74 7.93 17.38
N LYS A 462 -10.39 6.94 18.02
CA LYS A 462 -11.12 5.84 17.34
C LYS A 462 -12.03 6.30 16.19
N PRO A 463 -12.82 7.40 16.31
CA PRO A 463 -13.66 7.86 15.21
C PRO A 463 -12.89 8.32 13.97
N ASN A 464 -11.60 8.65 14.11
CA ASN A 464 -10.74 9.15 13.02
C ASN A 464 -9.90 8.04 12.36
N LEU A 465 -10.09 6.78 12.74
CA LEU A 465 -9.37 5.63 12.20
C LEU A 465 -10.31 4.69 11.42
N CYS A 466 -9.86 4.26 10.25
CA CYS A 466 -10.39 3.09 9.58
C CYS A 466 -9.79 1.84 10.23
N ARG A 467 -10.69 0.98 10.72
CA ARG A 467 -10.39 -0.27 11.44
C ARG A 467 -11.21 -1.45 10.91
N ALA A 468 -11.81 -1.27 9.73
CA ALA A 468 -12.73 -2.19 9.09
C ALA A 468 -12.17 -3.61 8.98
N CYS A 469 -10.87 -3.76 8.71
CA CYS A 469 -10.19 -5.05 8.60
C CYS A 469 -10.32 -5.92 9.87
N PHE A 470 -10.57 -5.30 11.02
CA PHE A 470 -10.70 -5.95 12.32
C PHE A 470 -12.15 -6.08 12.79
N ASP A 471 -12.97 -5.03 12.64
CA ASP A 471 -14.33 -4.98 13.21
C ASP A 471 -15.47 -4.88 12.18
N GLY A 472 -15.16 -4.72 10.89
CA GLY A 472 -16.14 -4.65 9.82
C GLY A 472 -16.81 -3.29 9.67
N GLU A 473 -16.40 -2.27 10.44
CA GLU A 473 -16.92 -0.91 10.31
C GLU A 473 -16.17 -0.14 9.22
N TYR A 474 -16.70 -0.20 7.99
CA TYR A 474 -16.16 0.54 6.86
C TYR A 474 -16.42 2.06 7.00
N PRO A 475 -15.47 2.91 6.59
CA PRO A 475 -15.55 4.38 6.71
C PRO A 475 -16.58 5.03 5.78
N MET A 476 -17.14 4.24 4.85
CA MET A 476 -18.17 4.65 3.93
C MET A 476 -19.01 3.43 3.53
N GLU A 477 -20.22 3.68 3.05
CA GLU A 477 -21.05 2.62 2.47
C GLU A 477 -20.36 2.03 1.24
N LEU A 478 -20.32 0.70 1.18
CA LEU A 478 -19.78 -0.04 0.05
C LEU A 478 -20.91 -0.37 -0.94
N PRO A 479 -20.62 -0.39 -2.26
CA PRO A 479 -21.54 -0.89 -3.27
C PRO A 479 -22.00 -2.33 -3.03
N ASP A 480 -22.96 -2.80 -3.84
CA ASP A 480 -23.33 -4.21 -3.85
C ASP A 480 -22.06 -5.06 -4.03
N PRO A 481 -21.87 -6.11 -3.21
CA PRO A 481 -20.72 -6.98 -3.33
C PRO A 481 -20.44 -7.52 -4.75
N GLU A 482 -21.43 -7.71 -5.61
CA GLU A 482 -21.22 -8.12 -7.01
C GLU A 482 -20.46 -7.06 -7.83
N LEU A 483 -20.50 -5.80 -7.39
CA LEU A 483 -19.79 -4.66 -7.96
C LEU A 483 -18.47 -4.36 -7.21
N LEU A 484 -18.02 -5.29 -6.37
CA LEU A 484 -16.76 -5.20 -5.65
C LEU A 484 -15.84 -6.34 -6.08
N GLY A 485 -14.56 -6.01 -6.28
CA GLY A 485 -13.55 -7.03 -6.52
C GLY A 485 -12.41 -6.59 -7.43
N LYS A 486 -11.27 -7.23 -7.23
CA LYS A 486 -10.00 -6.95 -7.92
C LYS A 486 -10.08 -7.02 -9.45
N GLN A 487 -10.98 -7.84 -10.00
CA GLN A 487 -11.09 -8.12 -11.43
C GLN A 487 -12.39 -7.59 -12.06
N LEU A 488 -13.12 -6.70 -11.39
CA LEU A 488 -14.44 -6.25 -11.87
C LEU A 488 -14.39 -5.74 -13.32
N LEU A 489 -13.41 -4.89 -13.63
CA LEU A 489 -13.23 -4.31 -14.98
C LEU A 489 -12.67 -5.31 -16.01
N GLU A 490 -12.06 -6.41 -15.56
CA GLU A 490 -11.49 -7.44 -16.44
C GLU A 490 -12.52 -8.52 -16.78
N THR A 491 -13.60 -8.62 -16.00
CA THR A 491 -14.64 -9.66 -16.15
C THR A 491 -15.58 -9.38 -17.33
N GLU A 492 -15.75 -8.11 -17.74
CA GLU A 492 -16.53 -7.78 -18.95
C GLU A 492 -15.87 -8.27 -20.25
N LEU A 493 -14.56 -8.56 -20.24
CA LEU A 493 -13.82 -9.11 -21.37
C LEU A 493 -13.74 -10.65 -21.36
N ALA A 494 -14.11 -11.31 -20.26
CA ALA A 494 -14.07 -12.76 -20.13
C ALA A 494 -15.26 -13.27 -19.31
N ALA A 495 -16.30 -13.77 -19.98
CA ALA A 495 -17.42 -14.45 -19.32
C ALA A 495 -16.92 -15.65 -18.49
N GLY A 496 -16.86 -15.50 -17.15
CA GLY A 496 -16.42 -16.52 -16.18
C GLY A 496 -16.54 -16.07 -14.72
N PRO A 497 -16.55 -17.00 -13.73
CA PRO A 497 -17.13 -16.78 -12.40
C PRO A 497 -16.16 -16.10 -11.43
N ALA A 498 -16.05 -14.77 -11.48
CA ALA A 498 -15.31 -13.95 -10.51
C ALA A 498 -16.24 -13.16 -9.55
N ALA A 499 -17.51 -12.98 -9.90
CA ALA A 499 -18.48 -12.16 -9.16
C ALA A 499 -18.91 -12.73 -7.79
N THR A 500 -18.61 -14.00 -7.48
CA THR A 500 -19.14 -14.68 -6.28
C THR A 500 -18.33 -14.43 -5.00
N ALA A 501 -17.05 -14.07 -5.09
CA ALA A 501 -16.16 -14.00 -3.92
C ALA A 501 -16.41 -12.77 -3.01
N ALA A 502 -16.84 -11.64 -3.58
CA ALA A 502 -17.13 -10.45 -2.79
C ALA A 502 -18.52 -10.54 -2.11
N ALA A 503 -19.51 -11.15 -2.76
CA ALA A 503 -20.85 -11.42 -2.20
C ALA A 503 -20.81 -12.28 -0.94
N ASP A 504 -19.98 -13.33 -0.93
CA ASP A 504 -19.78 -14.16 0.26
C ASP A 504 -19.00 -13.44 1.38
N ALA A 505 -18.21 -12.42 1.06
CA ALA A 505 -17.39 -11.70 2.03
C ALA A 505 -18.19 -10.71 2.91
N ILE A 506 -19.27 -10.13 2.39
CA ILE A 506 -20.07 -9.11 3.09
C ILE A 506 -21.33 -9.71 3.75
N ARG A 507 -21.91 -10.80 3.22
CA ARG A 507 -23.26 -11.26 3.60
C ARG A 507 -23.34 -12.28 4.75
N ARG A 508 -22.24 -12.81 5.29
CA ARG A 508 -22.29 -13.75 6.44
C ARG A 508 -21.76 -13.09 7.73
N PRO A 509 -22.49 -13.11 8.85
CA PRO A 509 -21.97 -12.62 10.13
C PRO A 509 -20.75 -13.41 10.58
#